data_AF-A0A182WGY0-F1
#
_entry.id   AF-A0A182WGY0-F1
#
_cell.length_a   1.000
_cell.length_b   1.000
_cell.length_c   1.000
_cell.angle_alpha   90.00
_cell.angle_beta   90.00
_cell.angle_gamma   90.00
#
_symmetry.space_group_name_H-M   'P 1'
#
loop_
_entity.id
_entity.type
_entity.pdbx_description
1 polymer ?
#
loop_
_entity_poly.entity_id
_entity_poly.type
_entity_poly.pdbx_seq_one_letter_code
_entity_poly.pdbx_strand_id
1 'polypeptide(L)'
;MEIASQELELMRRYMSEHLKRVDFKKATLTLEDLRAINSFLTDATSHVMSTTVAVFLISSVEKLQYYLKVLFLPPHMEATELKDLHDITQIVRSYHELYGAALRTASERFLQKASDGRQLLQSMLGTSELLPEGLRKGVTEFSNHVDNFIQAGLDDLQAVEYRAENRFGEALQNILYTSYGLVSSGMGMLRPYIRHLQCVRELVPRAHTVAALSLNSVSLCSNEATTPLYDATMMYHERIRELQHQIYQQLQKVEACTKLEAENCSSVYDEAMILINTNADVVKNFKIDFEPYREQLLSCMTSKLEIEMAKVLDMSLNFDKCVKIYK
;
A
#
# COMPACT_ATOMS: atom_id res chain seq x y z
N MET A 1 -27.56 15.33 -1.87
CA MET A 1 -27.38 14.68 -3.20
C MET A 1 -26.58 15.52 -4.17
N GLU A 2 -26.78 16.85 -4.27
CA GLU A 2 -25.98 17.72 -5.17
C GLU A 2 -24.47 17.72 -4.89
N ILE A 3 -24.05 17.71 -3.61
CA ILE A 3 -22.64 17.76 -3.22
C ILE A 3 -21.88 16.48 -3.65
N ALA A 4 -22.49 15.31 -3.46
CA ALA A 4 -21.90 14.03 -3.91
C ALA A 4 -21.74 13.97 -5.43
N SER A 5 -22.66 14.59 -6.18
CA SER A 5 -22.57 14.69 -7.64
C SER A 5 -21.43 15.60 -8.09
N GLN A 6 -21.18 16.70 -7.37
CA GLN A 6 -20.07 17.62 -7.67
C GLN A 6 -18.71 17.00 -7.37
N GLU A 7 -18.57 16.26 -6.27
CA GLU A 7 -17.35 15.52 -5.94
C GLU A 7 -17.01 14.46 -6.99
N LEU A 8 -18.01 13.71 -7.45
CA LEU A 8 -17.84 12.74 -8.54
C LEU A 8 -17.41 13.40 -9.86
N GLU A 9 -17.93 14.59 -10.16
CA GLU A 9 -17.56 15.31 -11.38
C GLU A 9 -16.14 15.87 -11.33
N LEU A 10 -15.72 16.40 -10.17
CA LEU A 10 -14.35 16.83 -9.89
C LEU A 10 -13.38 15.65 -10.02
N MET A 11 -13.71 14.51 -9.40
CA MET A 11 -12.92 13.29 -9.51
C MET A 11 -12.77 12.83 -10.96
N ARG A 12 -13.87 12.82 -11.73
CA ARG A 12 -13.84 12.45 -13.15
C ARG A 12 -12.94 13.39 -13.95
N ARG A 13 -13.00 14.70 -13.73
CA ARG A 13 -12.15 15.68 -14.41
C ARG A 13 -10.67 15.46 -14.08
N TYR A 14 -10.34 15.30 -12.79
CA TYR A 14 -8.98 15.05 -12.34
C TYR A 14 -8.40 13.76 -12.93
N MET A 15 -9.15 12.65 -12.86
CA MET A 15 -8.74 11.37 -13.43
C MET A 15 -8.57 11.44 -14.96
N SER A 16 -9.44 12.18 -15.65
CA SER A 16 -9.35 12.36 -17.10
C SER A 16 -8.10 13.14 -17.52
N GLU A 17 -7.71 14.17 -16.76
CA GLU A 17 -6.47 14.92 -17.01
C GLU A 17 -5.22 14.08 -16.76
N HIS A 18 -5.23 13.23 -15.73
CA HIS A 18 -4.10 12.35 -15.43
C HIS A 18 -3.91 11.28 -16.52
N LEU A 19 -5.01 10.68 -17.02
CA LEU A 19 -4.98 9.68 -18.10
C LEU A 19 -4.47 10.24 -19.45
N LYS A 20 -4.63 11.55 -19.70
CA LYS A 20 -4.11 12.18 -20.93
C LYS A 20 -2.58 12.19 -20.99
N ARG A 21 -1.89 11.96 -19.86
CA ARG A 21 -0.42 11.96 -19.78
C ARG A 21 0.22 10.68 -20.31
N VAL A 22 -0.56 9.60 -20.47
CA VAL A 22 -0.07 8.30 -20.95
C VAL A 22 -0.57 8.05 -22.37
N ASP A 23 0.36 7.84 -23.30
CA ASP A 23 0.01 7.46 -24.67
C ASP A 23 -0.16 5.93 -24.76
N PHE A 24 -1.39 5.47 -24.55
CA PHE A 24 -1.75 4.04 -24.61
C PHE A 24 -1.68 3.43 -26.03
N LYS A 25 -1.41 4.22 -27.08
CA LYS A 25 -1.41 3.73 -28.47
C LYS A 25 -0.04 3.23 -28.94
N LYS A 26 0.99 3.31 -28.11
CA LYS A 26 2.34 2.80 -28.42
C LYS A 26 2.37 1.27 -28.39
N ALA A 27 3.24 0.68 -29.21
CA ALA A 27 3.38 -0.78 -29.33
C ALA A 27 3.95 -1.45 -28.06
N THR A 28 4.76 -0.72 -27.29
CA THR A 28 5.35 -1.16 -26.02
C THR A 28 5.36 0.01 -25.03
N LEU A 29 5.02 -0.28 -23.77
CA LEU A 29 5.07 0.70 -22.68
C LEU A 29 6.50 0.78 -22.13
N THR A 30 6.96 2.00 -21.87
CA THR A 30 8.24 2.26 -21.19
C THR A 30 8.07 2.20 -19.66
N LEU A 31 9.18 2.14 -18.93
CA LEU A 31 9.16 2.23 -17.46
C LEU A 31 8.45 3.51 -16.98
N GLU A 32 8.66 4.64 -17.66
CA GLU A 32 8.00 5.91 -17.35
C GLU A 32 6.47 5.83 -17.56
N ASP A 33 6.03 5.18 -18.64
CA ASP A 33 4.60 4.97 -18.89
C ASP A 33 3.97 4.11 -17.78
N LEU A 34 4.65 3.03 -17.36
CA LEU A 34 4.17 2.15 -16.30
C LEU A 34 4.17 2.85 -14.92
N ARG A 35 5.16 3.69 -14.64
CA ARG A 35 5.22 4.53 -13.44
C ARG A 35 4.06 5.53 -13.41
N ALA A 36 3.74 6.15 -14.55
CA ALA A 36 2.61 7.07 -14.67
C ALA A 36 1.26 6.36 -14.47
N ILE A 37 1.11 5.14 -15.00
CA ILE A 37 -0.07 4.29 -14.76
C ILE A 37 -0.19 3.94 -13.28
N ASN A 38 0.91 3.54 -12.62
CA ASN A 38 0.92 3.24 -11.19
C ASN A 38 0.50 4.46 -10.36
N SER A 39 1.10 5.63 -10.63
CA SER A 39 0.73 6.90 -9.96
C SER A 39 -0.75 7.20 -10.15
N PHE A 40 -1.29 7.03 -11.36
CA PHE A 40 -2.71 7.24 -11.62
C PHE A 40 -3.60 6.28 -10.80
N LEU A 41 -3.28 4.99 -10.76
CA LEU A 41 -4.05 4.00 -10.01
C LEU A 41 -4.02 4.28 -8.50
N THR A 42 -2.86 4.66 -7.97
CA THR A 42 -2.68 5.04 -6.57
C THR A 42 -3.48 6.30 -6.21
N ASP A 43 -3.41 7.35 -7.05
CA ASP A 43 -4.17 8.58 -6.86
C ASP A 43 -5.68 8.31 -6.94
N ALA A 44 -6.12 7.58 -7.96
CA ALA A 44 -7.52 7.21 -8.13
C ALA A 44 -8.07 6.46 -6.92
N THR A 45 -7.32 5.48 -6.42
CA THR A 45 -7.70 4.70 -5.23
C THR A 45 -7.80 5.59 -4.00
N SER A 46 -6.82 6.49 -3.79
CA SER A 46 -6.81 7.47 -2.70
C SER A 46 -8.03 8.40 -2.72
N HIS A 47 -8.42 8.85 -3.92
CA HIS A 47 -9.63 9.65 -4.12
C HIS A 47 -10.89 8.87 -3.83
N VAL A 48 -11.04 7.63 -4.34
CA VAL A 48 -12.22 6.79 -4.08
C VAL A 48 -12.39 6.56 -2.58
N MET A 49 -11.30 6.24 -1.88
CA MET A 49 -11.30 6.05 -0.43
C MET A 49 -11.79 7.31 0.29
N SER A 50 -11.19 8.46 -0.03
CA SER A 50 -11.51 9.74 0.60
C SER A 50 -12.95 10.18 0.35
N THR A 51 -13.44 10.07 -0.88
CA THR A 51 -14.82 10.41 -1.24
C THR A 51 -15.82 9.49 -0.54
N THR A 52 -15.53 8.19 -0.43
CA THR A 52 -16.44 7.25 0.24
C THR A 52 -16.60 7.58 1.72
N VAL A 53 -15.48 7.86 2.41
CA VAL A 53 -15.50 8.30 3.81
C VAL A 53 -16.23 9.64 3.95
N ALA A 54 -15.99 10.60 3.05
CA ALA A 54 -16.64 11.91 3.07
C ALA A 54 -18.16 11.81 2.87
N VAL A 55 -18.64 10.99 1.94
CA VAL A 55 -20.08 10.80 1.70
C VAL A 55 -20.76 10.16 2.91
N PHE A 56 -20.13 9.13 3.50
CA PHE A 56 -20.64 8.52 4.72
C PHE A 56 -20.72 9.53 5.87
N LEU A 57 -19.65 10.30 6.08
CA LEU A 57 -19.59 11.36 7.07
C LEU A 57 -20.71 12.39 6.89
N ILE A 58 -20.88 12.92 5.69
CA ILE A 58 -21.92 13.91 5.38
C ILE A 58 -23.29 13.35 5.78
N SER A 59 -23.60 12.12 5.36
CA SER A 59 -24.88 11.47 5.69
C SER A 59 -25.10 11.32 7.20
N SER A 60 -24.11 10.83 7.95
CA SER A 60 -24.24 10.61 9.40
C SER A 60 -24.29 11.93 10.17
N VAL A 61 -23.42 12.88 9.83
CA VAL A 61 -23.33 14.20 10.46
C VAL A 61 -24.59 15.04 10.21
N GLU A 62 -25.13 15.06 8.99
CA GLU A 62 -26.36 15.80 8.68
C GLU A 62 -27.55 15.28 9.49
N LYS A 63 -27.69 13.95 9.61
CA LYS A 63 -28.73 13.30 10.40
C LYS A 63 -28.62 13.66 11.89
N LEU A 64 -27.40 13.60 12.43
CA LEU A 64 -27.11 13.98 13.81
C LEU A 64 -27.41 15.46 14.08
N GLN A 65 -26.94 16.35 13.21
CA GLN A 65 -27.19 17.78 13.31
C GLN A 65 -28.68 18.09 13.28
N TYR A 66 -29.46 17.40 12.43
CA TYR A 66 -30.91 17.53 12.41
C TYR A 66 -31.52 17.19 13.77
N TYR A 67 -31.23 16.01 14.33
CA TYR A 67 -31.75 15.58 15.63
C TYR A 67 -31.41 16.56 16.76
N LEU A 68 -30.15 16.98 16.83
CA LEU A 68 -29.70 17.93 17.84
C LEU A 68 -30.35 19.31 17.66
N LYS A 69 -30.62 19.74 16.43
CA LYS A 69 -31.26 21.03 16.12
C LYS A 69 -32.73 21.06 16.52
N VAL A 70 -33.49 20.00 16.23
CA VAL A 70 -34.93 19.93 16.56
C VAL A 70 -35.21 19.46 17.99
N LEU A 71 -34.18 19.30 18.84
CA LEU A 71 -34.29 18.77 20.21
C LEU A 71 -34.94 17.38 20.28
N PHE A 72 -34.88 16.64 19.17
CA PHE A 72 -35.38 15.28 19.12
C PHE A 72 -34.24 14.36 19.53
N LEU A 73 -34.36 13.76 20.72
CA LEU A 73 -33.37 12.82 21.26
C LEU A 73 -33.96 11.41 21.23
N PRO A 74 -33.78 10.63 20.14
CA PRO A 74 -34.22 9.25 20.08
C PRO A 74 -33.72 8.45 21.29
N PRO A 75 -34.50 7.46 21.79
CA PRO A 75 -34.12 6.66 22.95
C PRO A 75 -32.77 5.95 22.78
N HIS A 76 -32.39 5.62 21.55
CA HIS A 76 -31.13 4.92 21.19
C HIS A 76 -30.13 5.80 20.43
N MET A 77 -30.23 7.13 20.54
CA MET A 77 -29.36 8.06 19.80
C MET A 77 -27.88 7.81 20.12
N GLU A 78 -27.51 7.73 21.40
CA GLU A 78 -26.13 7.45 21.81
C GLU A 78 -25.60 6.15 21.20
N ALA A 79 -26.36 5.05 21.31
CA ALA A 79 -25.97 3.77 20.71
C ALA A 79 -25.84 3.83 19.18
N THR A 80 -26.66 4.66 18.52
CA THR A 80 -26.61 4.87 17.06
C THR A 80 -25.35 5.64 16.68
N GLU A 81 -25.03 6.74 17.36
CA GLU A 81 -23.84 7.54 17.05
C GLU A 81 -22.55 6.75 17.34
N LEU A 82 -22.51 5.99 18.44
CA LEU A 82 -21.36 5.14 18.76
C LEU A 82 -21.18 4.02 17.72
N LYS A 83 -22.28 3.49 17.18
CA LYS A 83 -22.25 2.55 16.06
C LYS A 83 -21.75 3.21 14.78
N ASP A 84 -22.27 4.39 14.42
CA ASP A 84 -21.85 5.10 13.21
C ASP A 84 -20.35 5.43 13.23
N LEU A 85 -19.81 5.82 14.40
CA LEU A 85 -18.37 6.02 14.59
C LEU A 85 -17.55 4.72 14.43
N HIS A 86 -18.09 3.60 14.91
CA HIS A 86 -17.49 2.29 14.72
C HIS A 86 -17.51 1.86 13.24
N ASP A 87 -18.63 2.04 12.54
CA ASP A 87 -18.81 1.68 11.13
C ASP A 87 -17.85 2.47 10.22
N ILE A 88 -17.65 3.77 10.47
CA ILE A 88 -16.61 4.59 9.81
C ILE A 88 -15.23 3.95 9.96
N THR A 89 -14.91 3.48 11.17
CA THR A 89 -13.59 2.93 11.46
C THR A 89 -13.38 1.59 10.77
N GLN A 90 -14.44 0.77 10.64
CA GLN A 90 -14.39 -0.45 9.86
C GLN A 90 -14.11 -0.16 8.38
N ILE A 91 -14.77 0.85 7.80
CA ILE A 91 -14.54 1.27 6.41
C ILE A 91 -13.07 1.66 6.20
N VAL A 92 -12.52 2.52 7.06
CA VAL A 92 -11.12 2.96 6.95
C VAL A 92 -10.14 1.80 7.16
N ARG A 93 -10.44 0.87 8.08
CA ARG A 93 -9.64 -0.33 8.28
C ARG A 93 -9.64 -1.23 7.05
N SER A 94 -10.81 -1.50 6.46
CA SER A 94 -10.91 -2.29 5.22
C SER A 94 -10.09 -1.67 4.11
N TYR A 95 -10.03 -0.34 4.05
CA TYR A 95 -9.18 0.36 3.08
C TYR A 95 -7.68 0.19 3.33
N HIS A 96 -7.23 0.20 4.59
CA HIS A 96 -5.85 -0.13 4.92
C HIS A 96 -5.52 -1.59 4.56
N GLU A 97 -6.42 -2.52 4.86
CA GLU A 97 -6.26 -3.95 4.55
C GLU A 97 -6.19 -4.23 3.04
N LEU A 98 -6.88 -3.44 2.21
CA LEU A 98 -6.79 -3.53 0.75
C LEU A 98 -5.36 -3.30 0.24
N TYR A 99 -4.59 -2.42 0.87
CA TYR A 99 -3.21 -2.21 0.52
C TYR A 99 -2.35 -3.44 0.82
N GLY A 100 -2.46 -4.00 2.03
CA GLY A 100 -1.72 -5.22 2.40
C GLY A 100 -2.11 -6.44 1.54
N ALA A 101 -3.38 -6.53 1.13
CA ALA A 101 -3.83 -7.54 0.16
C ALA A 101 -3.21 -7.33 -1.23
N ALA A 102 -3.13 -6.08 -1.70
CA ALA A 102 -2.51 -5.74 -2.97
C ALA A 102 -1.00 -6.02 -2.95
N LEU A 103 -0.31 -5.70 -1.85
CA LEU A 103 1.10 -5.99 -1.65
C LEU A 103 1.37 -7.49 -1.73
N ARG A 104 0.64 -8.31 -0.96
CA ARG A 104 0.75 -9.77 -1.02
C ARG A 104 0.52 -10.32 -2.42
N THR A 105 -0.54 -9.85 -3.10
CA THR A 105 -0.86 -10.29 -4.47
C THR A 105 0.27 -9.93 -5.44
N ALA A 106 0.86 -8.73 -5.30
CA ALA A 106 1.99 -8.30 -6.12
C ALA A 106 3.25 -9.14 -5.83
N SER A 107 3.55 -9.39 -4.56
CA SER A 107 4.63 -10.27 -4.12
C SER A 107 4.49 -11.69 -4.68
N GLU A 108 3.28 -12.26 -4.68
CA GLU A 108 3.01 -13.58 -5.27
C GLU A 108 3.27 -13.60 -6.78
N ARG A 109 2.79 -12.59 -7.51
CA ARG A 109 3.03 -12.47 -8.97
C ARG A 109 4.51 -12.32 -9.28
N PHE A 110 5.22 -11.58 -8.45
CA PHE A 110 6.65 -11.40 -8.56
C PHE A 110 7.41 -12.71 -8.32
N LEU A 111 7.07 -13.45 -7.26
CA LEU A 111 7.59 -14.79 -6.99
C LEU A 111 7.34 -15.73 -8.18
N GLN A 112 6.13 -15.69 -8.74
CA GLN A 112 5.79 -16.46 -9.92
C GLN A 112 6.68 -16.10 -11.11
N LYS A 113 6.90 -14.80 -11.38
CA LYS A 113 7.76 -14.35 -12.48
C LYS A 113 9.22 -14.74 -12.29
N ALA A 114 9.73 -14.67 -11.07
CA ALA A 114 11.06 -15.17 -10.77
C ALA A 114 11.15 -16.70 -10.97
N SER A 115 10.10 -17.42 -10.57
CA SER A 115 9.97 -18.86 -10.80
C SER A 115 9.94 -19.20 -12.31
N ASP A 116 9.24 -18.43 -13.14
CA ASP A 116 9.24 -18.59 -14.61
C ASP A 116 10.67 -18.55 -15.17
N GLY A 117 11.49 -17.58 -14.71
CA GLY A 117 12.90 -17.46 -15.12
C GLY A 117 13.76 -18.64 -14.68
N ARG A 118 13.54 -19.14 -13.45
CA ARG A 118 14.17 -20.37 -12.97
C ARG A 118 13.74 -21.59 -13.79
N GLN A 119 12.45 -21.75 -14.08
CA GLN A 119 11.92 -22.84 -14.89
C GLN A 119 12.50 -22.81 -16.30
N LEU A 120 12.67 -21.62 -16.89
CA LEU A 120 13.32 -21.47 -18.19
C LEU A 120 14.76 -22.00 -18.15
N LEU A 121 15.54 -21.62 -17.14
CA LEU A 121 16.91 -22.12 -16.97
C LEU A 121 16.94 -23.63 -16.68
N GLN A 122 16.05 -24.13 -15.83
CA GLN A 122 15.94 -25.55 -15.51
C GLN A 122 15.49 -26.40 -16.69
N SER A 123 14.63 -25.86 -17.57
CA SER A 123 14.18 -26.57 -18.77
C SER A 123 15.37 -26.88 -19.70
N MET A 124 16.31 -25.94 -19.87
CA MET A 124 17.56 -26.15 -20.61
C MET A 124 18.46 -27.23 -19.98
N LEU A 125 18.48 -27.32 -18.64
CA LEU A 125 19.23 -28.37 -17.95
C LEU A 125 18.63 -29.76 -18.19
N GLY A 126 17.30 -29.85 -18.32
CA GLY A 126 16.56 -31.09 -18.54
C GLY A 126 16.53 -31.55 -20.00
N THR A 127 16.58 -30.64 -20.97
CA THR A 127 16.56 -30.99 -22.40
C THR A 127 17.94 -31.32 -22.97
N SER A 128 19.03 -30.96 -22.28
CA SER A 128 20.39 -31.20 -22.73
C SER A 128 21.14 -32.16 -21.80
N GLU A 129 20.99 -33.46 -22.06
CA GLU A 129 21.78 -34.53 -21.43
C GLU A 129 23.29 -34.34 -21.62
N LEU A 130 23.68 -33.53 -22.62
CA LEU A 130 25.04 -33.23 -23.04
C LEU A 130 25.71 -32.05 -22.32
N LEU A 131 24.98 -31.30 -21.47
CA LEU A 131 25.56 -30.21 -20.69
C LEU A 131 26.58 -30.72 -19.64
N PRO A 132 27.81 -30.18 -19.60
CA PRO A 132 28.79 -30.49 -18.57
C PRO A 132 28.24 -30.29 -17.14
N GLU A 133 28.60 -31.19 -16.22
CA GLU A 133 28.11 -31.17 -14.84
C GLU A 133 28.41 -29.84 -14.12
N GLY A 134 29.59 -29.25 -14.39
CA GLY A 134 29.97 -27.93 -13.85
C GLY A 134 28.99 -26.82 -14.22
N LEU A 135 28.52 -26.79 -15.48
CA LEU A 135 27.54 -25.82 -15.95
C LEU A 135 26.17 -26.05 -15.29
N ARG A 136 25.75 -27.31 -15.15
CA ARG A 136 24.50 -27.64 -14.43
C ARG A 136 24.53 -27.15 -12.99
N LYS A 137 25.66 -27.37 -12.30
CA LYS A 137 25.88 -26.90 -10.93
C LYS A 137 25.85 -25.38 -10.86
N GLY A 138 26.58 -24.69 -11.76
CA GLY A 138 26.61 -23.23 -11.80
C GLY A 138 25.24 -22.59 -12.02
N VAL A 139 24.43 -23.09 -12.96
CA VAL A 139 23.06 -22.59 -13.21
C VAL A 139 22.16 -22.82 -11.99
N THR A 140 22.32 -23.96 -11.32
CA THR A 140 21.57 -24.28 -10.09
C THR A 140 21.96 -23.32 -8.95
N GLU A 141 23.25 -23.08 -8.75
CA GLU A 141 23.77 -22.14 -7.74
C GLU A 141 23.30 -20.70 -8.02
N PHE A 142 23.37 -20.24 -9.27
CA PHE A 142 22.82 -18.95 -9.67
C PHE A 142 21.33 -18.83 -9.35
N SER A 143 20.54 -19.85 -9.69
CA SER A 143 19.09 -19.86 -9.41
C SER A 143 18.80 -19.81 -7.91
N ASN A 144 19.57 -20.55 -7.10
CA ASN A 144 19.45 -20.51 -5.64
C ASN A 144 19.83 -19.13 -5.07
N HIS A 145 20.81 -18.44 -5.65
CA HIS A 145 21.15 -17.07 -5.26
C HIS A 145 20.01 -16.09 -5.56
N VAL A 146 19.35 -16.24 -6.71
CA VAL A 146 18.15 -15.44 -7.05
C VAL A 146 17.01 -15.72 -6.07
N ASP A 147 16.75 -16.99 -5.74
CA ASP A 147 15.70 -17.37 -4.77
C ASP A 147 15.97 -16.77 -3.38
N ASN A 148 17.20 -16.93 -2.87
CA ASN A 148 17.60 -16.38 -1.56
C ASN A 148 17.47 -14.86 -1.53
N PHE A 149 17.85 -14.20 -2.62
CA PHE A 149 17.71 -12.76 -2.76
C PHE A 149 16.23 -12.32 -2.69
N ILE A 150 15.34 -13.02 -3.39
CA ILE A 150 13.90 -12.72 -3.38
C ILE A 150 13.32 -12.92 -1.99
N GLN A 151 13.66 -14.04 -1.35
CA GLN A 151 13.15 -14.34 -0.02
C GLN A 151 13.57 -13.26 0.98
N ALA A 152 14.83 -12.83 0.98
CA ALA A 152 15.30 -11.74 1.83
C ALA A 152 14.55 -10.42 1.56
N GLY A 153 14.31 -10.08 0.30
CA GLY A 153 13.55 -8.88 -0.06
C GLY A 153 12.08 -8.94 0.40
N LEU A 154 11.45 -10.11 0.34
CA LEU A 154 10.09 -10.31 0.83
C LEU A 154 10.01 -10.27 2.35
N ASP A 155 10.98 -10.86 3.05
CA ASP A 155 11.06 -10.82 4.51
C ASP A 155 11.19 -9.36 5.00
N ASP A 156 12.01 -8.55 4.32
CA ASP A 156 12.15 -7.11 4.59
C ASP A 156 10.82 -6.35 4.36
N LEU A 157 10.13 -6.63 3.25
CA LEU A 157 8.83 -6.02 2.95
C LEU A 157 7.76 -6.37 4.00
N GLN A 158 7.69 -7.65 4.41
CA GLN A 158 6.77 -8.11 5.45
C GLN A 158 7.10 -7.46 6.80
N ALA A 159 8.37 -7.28 7.14
CA ALA A 159 8.78 -6.59 8.35
C ALA A 159 8.35 -5.11 8.35
N VAL A 160 8.42 -4.43 7.21
CA VAL A 160 7.93 -3.06 7.05
C VAL A 160 6.40 -3.00 7.14
N GLU A 161 5.69 -3.91 6.47
CA GLU A 161 4.22 -4.01 6.53
C GLU A 161 3.74 -4.23 7.97
N TYR A 162 4.35 -5.17 8.70
CA TYR A 162 4.02 -5.41 10.11
C TYR A 162 4.21 -4.16 10.99
N ARG A 163 5.26 -3.37 10.76
CA ARG A 163 5.46 -2.10 11.49
C ARG A 163 4.39 -1.08 11.13
N ALA A 164 4.02 -0.99 9.86
CA ALA A 164 2.95 -0.12 9.40
C ALA A 164 1.61 -0.53 10.03
N GLU A 165 1.25 -1.81 10.01
CA GLU A 165 0.02 -2.31 10.64
C GLU A 165 -0.04 -1.99 12.14
N ASN A 166 1.06 -2.18 12.87
CA ASN A 166 1.14 -1.82 14.29
C ASN A 166 0.90 -0.31 14.51
N ARG A 167 1.54 0.53 13.68
CA ARG A 167 1.38 1.99 13.78
C ARG A 167 -0.04 2.43 13.42
N PHE A 168 -0.67 1.78 12.44
CA PHE A 168 -2.08 1.99 12.12
C PHE A 168 -2.99 1.53 13.27
N GLY A 169 -2.67 0.40 13.91
CA GLY A 169 -3.37 -0.09 15.10
C GLY A 169 -3.33 0.90 16.26
N GLU A 170 -2.17 1.51 16.52
CA GLU A 170 -2.03 2.59 17.50
C GLU A 170 -2.88 3.82 17.14
N ALA A 171 -2.87 4.21 15.85
CA ALA A 171 -3.69 5.31 15.36
C ALA A 171 -5.19 5.03 15.57
N LEU A 172 -5.62 3.82 15.23
CA LEU A 172 -6.99 3.36 15.44
C LEU A 172 -7.35 3.40 16.92
N GLN A 173 -6.52 2.83 17.79
CA GLN A 173 -6.76 2.84 19.24
C GLN A 173 -6.87 4.27 19.80
N ASN A 174 -5.93 5.14 19.47
CA ASN A 174 -5.85 6.48 20.05
C ASN A 174 -6.95 7.41 19.51
N ILE A 175 -7.18 7.42 18.20
CA ILE A 175 -8.15 8.31 17.58
C ILE A 175 -9.57 7.80 17.83
N LEU A 176 -9.84 6.49 17.64
CA LEU A 176 -11.17 5.92 17.83
C LEU A 176 -11.62 6.03 19.28
N TYR A 177 -10.85 5.52 20.24
CA TYR A 177 -11.32 5.47 21.62
C TYR A 177 -11.43 6.85 22.25
N THR A 178 -10.55 7.78 21.90
CA THR A 178 -10.70 9.16 22.36
C THR A 178 -11.96 9.79 21.78
N SER A 179 -12.22 9.62 20.48
CA SER A 179 -13.43 10.16 19.84
C SER A 179 -14.70 9.49 20.37
N TYR A 180 -14.67 8.19 20.62
CA TYR A 180 -15.75 7.43 21.24
C TYR A 180 -16.05 7.95 22.65
N GLY A 181 -15.01 8.17 23.45
CA GLY A 181 -15.13 8.75 24.78
C GLY A 181 -15.74 10.16 24.76
N LEU A 182 -15.36 10.98 23.78
CA LEU A 182 -15.93 12.32 23.57
C LEU A 182 -17.41 12.26 23.19
N VAL A 183 -17.78 11.38 22.25
CA VAL A 183 -19.18 11.20 21.83
C VAL A 183 -20.03 10.71 23.00
N SER A 184 -19.61 9.63 23.68
CA SER A 184 -20.37 9.10 24.83
C SER A 184 -20.48 10.14 25.96
N SER A 185 -19.40 10.86 26.29
CA SER A 185 -19.43 11.93 27.30
C SER A 185 -20.38 13.05 26.90
N GLY A 186 -20.33 13.51 25.65
CA GLY A 186 -21.21 14.55 25.13
C GLY A 186 -22.68 14.13 25.16
N MET A 187 -22.99 12.91 24.74
CA MET A 187 -24.35 12.37 24.75
C MET A 187 -24.88 12.17 26.17
N GLY A 188 -24.06 11.67 27.09
CA GLY A 188 -24.39 11.55 28.51
C GLY A 188 -24.72 12.90 29.15
N MET A 189 -24.03 13.97 28.75
CA MET A 189 -24.31 15.33 29.26
C MET A 189 -25.66 15.90 28.81
N LEU A 190 -26.33 15.34 27.80
CA LEU A 190 -27.67 15.75 27.40
C LEU A 190 -28.76 15.27 28.39
N ARG A 191 -28.45 14.33 29.28
CA ARG A 191 -29.40 13.76 30.25
C ARG A 191 -28.92 13.99 31.70
N PRO A 192 -29.70 14.65 32.59
CA PRO A 192 -30.98 15.31 32.37
C PRO A 192 -30.87 16.78 31.90
N TYR A 193 -29.66 17.34 31.77
CA TYR A 193 -29.46 18.79 31.64
C TYR A 193 -29.14 19.23 30.20
N ILE A 194 -30.13 19.83 29.51
CA ILE A 194 -29.99 20.44 28.18
C ILE A 194 -29.04 21.66 28.19
N ARG A 195 -28.55 22.10 29.36
CA ARG A 195 -27.66 23.27 29.51
C ARG A 195 -26.37 23.16 28.70
N HIS A 196 -25.87 21.94 28.46
CA HIS A 196 -24.67 21.71 27.65
C HIS A 196 -24.96 21.43 26.16
N LEU A 197 -26.21 21.56 25.72
CA LEU A 197 -26.62 21.25 24.35
C LEU A 197 -25.81 22.00 23.29
N GLN A 198 -25.43 23.26 23.54
CA GLN A 198 -24.61 24.02 22.60
C GLN A 198 -23.22 23.39 22.42
N CYS A 199 -22.59 22.93 23.52
CA CYS A 199 -21.32 22.22 23.48
C CYS A 199 -21.44 20.87 22.76
N VAL A 200 -22.53 20.14 23.00
CA VAL A 200 -22.77 18.80 22.40
C VAL A 200 -23.11 18.90 20.91
N ARG A 201 -23.88 19.94 20.51
CA ARG A 201 -24.23 20.26 19.12
C ARG A 201 -23.01 20.45 18.23
N GLU A 202 -21.95 21.04 18.76
CA GLU A 202 -20.70 21.20 18.03
C GLU A 202 -19.81 19.96 18.17
N LEU A 203 -19.66 19.41 19.38
CA LEU A 203 -18.71 18.34 19.66
C LEU A 203 -19.01 17.06 18.88
N VAL A 204 -20.21 16.50 19.00
CA VAL A 204 -20.48 15.13 18.53
C VAL A 204 -20.29 15.02 17.01
N PRO A 205 -20.84 15.93 16.17
CA PRO A 205 -20.58 15.90 14.74
C PRO A 205 -19.10 16.10 14.37
N ARG A 206 -18.42 16.97 15.13
CA ARG A 206 -16.99 17.27 14.91
C ARG A 206 -16.11 16.08 15.30
N ALA A 207 -16.45 15.35 16.36
CA ALA A 207 -15.75 14.15 16.79
C ALA A 207 -15.81 13.04 15.73
N HIS A 208 -16.99 12.82 15.12
CA HIS A 208 -17.12 11.90 13.98
C HIS A 208 -16.26 12.34 12.79
N THR A 209 -16.36 13.61 12.42
CA THR A 209 -15.65 14.17 11.27
C THR A 209 -14.13 14.07 11.45
N VAL A 210 -13.61 14.48 12.60
CA VAL A 210 -12.18 14.42 12.89
C VAL A 210 -11.72 12.97 12.94
N ALA A 211 -12.39 12.08 13.68
CA ALA A 211 -11.96 10.68 13.77
C ALA A 211 -11.83 10.02 12.38
N ALA A 212 -12.86 10.19 11.54
CA ALA A 212 -12.90 9.63 10.20
C ALA A 212 -11.82 10.19 9.28
N LEU A 213 -11.70 11.52 9.20
CA LEU A 213 -10.71 12.17 8.33
C LEU A 213 -9.29 11.90 8.80
N SER A 214 -9.06 11.88 10.11
CA SER A 214 -7.78 11.56 10.73
C SER A 214 -7.33 10.13 10.40
N LEU A 215 -8.20 9.14 10.64
CA LEU A 215 -7.88 7.74 10.34
C LEU A 215 -7.71 7.52 8.83
N ASN A 216 -8.56 8.12 8.01
CA ASN A 216 -8.43 8.04 6.55
C ASN A 216 -7.07 8.61 6.10
N SER A 217 -6.69 9.78 6.62
CA SER A 217 -5.41 10.43 6.31
C SER A 217 -4.20 9.54 6.63
N VAL A 218 -4.21 8.83 7.77
CA VAL A 218 -3.16 7.86 8.13
C VAL A 218 -3.20 6.65 7.20
N SER A 219 -4.38 6.12 6.86
CA SER A 219 -4.51 4.97 5.95
C SER A 219 -3.95 5.23 4.54
N LEU A 220 -3.99 6.49 4.08
CA LEU A 220 -3.46 6.90 2.78
C LEU A 220 -1.92 6.90 2.69
N CYS A 221 -1.19 6.83 3.82
CA CYS A 221 0.28 6.78 3.80
C CYS A 221 0.83 5.60 2.99
N SER A 222 0.12 4.47 3.00
CA SER A 222 0.47 3.31 2.17
C SER A 222 0.44 3.64 0.68
N ASN A 223 -0.57 4.40 0.24
CA ASN A 223 -0.67 4.87 -1.14
C ASN A 223 0.46 5.85 -1.47
N GLU A 224 0.76 6.80 -0.59
CA GLU A 224 1.86 7.76 -0.78
C GLU A 224 3.22 7.07 -0.95
N ALA A 225 3.45 5.97 -0.24
CA ALA A 225 4.68 5.19 -0.31
C ALA A 225 4.73 4.19 -1.51
N THR A 226 3.70 4.10 -2.34
CA THR A 226 3.65 3.08 -3.42
C THR A 226 4.66 3.34 -4.52
N THR A 227 4.99 4.60 -4.80
CA THR A 227 5.94 4.97 -5.87
C THR A 227 7.37 4.45 -5.62
N PRO A 228 8.03 4.70 -4.47
CA PRO A 228 9.37 4.16 -4.24
C PRO A 228 9.38 2.62 -4.20
N LEU A 229 8.31 1.99 -3.69
CA LEU A 229 8.17 0.54 -3.72
C LEU A 229 8.11 0.02 -5.16
N TYR A 230 7.31 0.67 -6.01
CA TYR A 230 7.18 0.35 -7.42
C TYR A 230 8.53 0.47 -8.15
N ASP A 231 9.24 1.58 -7.97
CA ASP A 231 10.55 1.82 -8.59
C ASP A 231 11.57 0.74 -8.19
N ALA A 232 11.65 0.42 -6.88
CA ALA A 232 12.55 -0.62 -6.37
C ALA A 232 12.23 -2.01 -6.96
N THR A 233 10.93 -2.34 -7.04
CA THR A 233 10.46 -3.63 -7.57
C THR A 233 10.74 -3.78 -9.07
N MET A 234 10.52 -2.72 -9.85
CA MET A 234 10.76 -2.72 -11.30
C MET A 234 12.24 -2.84 -11.63
N MET A 235 13.09 -2.05 -10.97
CA MET A 235 14.54 -2.12 -11.16
C MET A 235 15.07 -3.53 -10.91
N TYR A 236 14.62 -4.17 -9.83
CA TYR A 236 14.97 -5.54 -9.55
C TYR A 236 14.49 -6.49 -10.66
N HIS A 237 13.22 -6.36 -11.06
CA HIS A 237 12.61 -7.30 -12.01
C HIS A 237 13.34 -7.28 -13.34
N GLU A 238 13.67 -6.09 -13.84
CA GLU A 238 14.44 -5.91 -15.05
C GLU A 238 15.85 -6.51 -14.92
N ARG A 239 16.53 -6.26 -13.80
CA ARG A 239 17.90 -6.74 -13.59
C ARG A 239 17.99 -8.25 -13.53
N ILE A 240 17.15 -8.92 -12.75
CA ILE A 240 17.17 -10.39 -12.65
C ILE A 240 16.77 -11.02 -13.98
N ARG A 241 15.77 -10.47 -14.67
CA ARG A 241 15.36 -10.95 -15.99
C ARG A 241 16.51 -10.85 -16.99
N GLU A 242 17.26 -9.75 -16.98
CA GLU A 242 18.43 -9.57 -17.85
C GLU A 242 19.49 -10.64 -17.58
N LEU A 243 19.86 -10.86 -16.31
CA LEU A 243 20.88 -11.84 -15.92
C LEU A 243 20.47 -13.28 -16.29
N GLN A 244 19.21 -13.63 -16.04
CA GLN A 244 18.63 -14.93 -16.44
C GLN A 244 18.63 -15.09 -17.96
N HIS A 245 18.30 -14.03 -18.71
CA HIS A 245 18.29 -14.08 -20.17
C HIS A 245 19.69 -14.24 -20.77
N GLN A 246 20.70 -13.56 -20.22
CA GLN A 246 22.10 -13.71 -20.65
C GLN A 246 22.60 -15.15 -20.45
N ILE A 247 22.33 -15.74 -19.28
CA ILE A 247 22.68 -17.14 -19.01
C ILE A 247 21.95 -18.06 -19.99
N TYR A 248 20.66 -17.85 -20.21
CA TYR A 248 19.86 -18.64 -21.16
C TYR A 248 20.45 -18.60 -22.59
N GLN A 249 20.75 -17.41 -23.11
CA GLN A 249 21.36 -17.25 -24.43
C GLN A 249 22.70 -17.97 -24.54
N GLN A 250 23.52 -17.92 -23.49
CA GLN A 250 24.82 -18.57 -23.49
C GLN A 250 24.68 -20.11 -23.41
N LEU A 251 23.71 -20.63 -22.64
CA LEU A 251 23.39 -22.05 -22.60
C LEU A 251 22.90 -22.58 -23.97
N GLN A 252 22.17 -21.77 -24.74
CA GLN A 252 21.78 -22.14 -26.11
C GLN A 252 23.00 -22.30 -27.04
N LYS A 253 24.02 -21.43 -26.91
CA LYS A 253 25.26 -21.55 -27.70
C LYS A 253 26.04 -22.81 -27.32
N VAL A 254 26.11 -23.10 -26.03
CA VAL A 254 26.71 -24.33 -25.49
C VAL A 254 26.02 -25.55 -26.10
N GLU A 255 24.70 -25.61 -26.04
CA GLU A 255 23.91 -26.71 -26.62
C GLU A 255 24.13 -26.87 -28.13
N ALA A 256 24.16 -25.76 -28.87
CA ALA A 256 24.41 -25.78 -30.31
C ALA A 256 25.82 -26.32 -30.64
N CYS A 257 26.84 -25.94 -29.87
CA CYS A 257 28.21 -26.44 -30.05
C CYS A 257 28.27 -27.95 -29.81
N THR A 258 27.65 -28.44 -28.73
CA THR A 258 27.70 -29.87 -28.38
C THR A 258 26.91 -30.74 -29.37
N LYS A 259 25.82 -30.24 -29.95
CA LYS A 259 25.02 -30.94 -30.98
C LYS A 259 25.70 -31.06 -32.33
N LEU A 260 26.61 -30.13 -32.67
CA LEU A 260 27.32 -30.10 -33.95
C LEU A 260 28.57 -31.01 -33.98
N GLU A 261 28.86 -31.73 -32.89
CA GLU A 261 30.09 -32.53 -32.72
C GLU A 261 31.37 -31.77 -33.10
N ALA A 262 31.37 -30.45 -32.92
CA ALA A 262 32.52 -29.61 -33.24
C ALA A 262 33.70 -30.01 -32.32
N GLU A 263 34.87 -30.28 -32.90
CA GLU A 263 35.97 -31.00 -32.23
C GLU A 263 36.60 -30.30 -31.00
N ASN A 264 36.11 -29.12 -30.57
CA ASN A 264 36.44 -28.57 -29.25
C ASN A 264 35.47 -27.47 -28.78
N CYS A 265 34.51 -27.78 -27.90
CA CYS A 265 33.61 -26.79 -27.29
C CYS A 265 34.13 -26.16 -25.98
N SER A 266 35.38 -26.46 -25.58
CA SER A 266 35.93 -26.02 -24.28
C SER A 266 35.84 -24.51 -24.07
N SER A 267 36.16 -23.70 -25.08
CA SER A 267 36.10 -22.23 -24.96
C SER A 267 34.69 -21.72 -24.70
N VAL A 268 33.67 -22.34 -25.32
CA VAL A 268 32.26 -21.97 -25.14
C VAL A 268 31.78 -22.36 -23.74
N TYR A 269 32.27 -23.48 -23.21
CA TYR A 269 31.97 -23.91 -21.84
C TYR A 269 32.62 -23.00 -20.80
N ASP A 270 33.88 -22.62 -21.00
CA ASP A 270 34.60 -21.70 -20.11
C ASP A 270 33.94 -20.32 -20.08
N GLU A 271 33.58 -19.77 -21.26
CA GLU A 271 32.83 -18.52 -21.36
C GLU A 271 31.48 -18.58 -20.62
N ALA A 272 30.76 -19.70 -20.76
CA ALA A 272 29.49 -19.89 -20.07
C ALA A 272 29.65 -19.96 -18.55
N MET A 273 30.66 -20.67 -18.04
CA MET A 273 30.95 -20.72 -16.61
C MET A 273 31.38 -19.36 -16.06
N ILE A 274 32.22 -18.62 -16.79
CA ILE A 274 32.63 -17.26 -16.40
C ILE A 274 31.41 -16.35 -16.32
N LEU A 275 30.50 -16.40 -17.30
CA LEU A 275 29.27 -15.60 -17.31
C LEU A 275 28.36 -15.95 -16.13
N ILE A 276 28.14 -17.24 -15.87
CA ILE A 276 27.30 -17.70 -14.76
C ILE A 276 27.86 -17.23 -13.42
N ASN A 277 29.17 -17.40 -13.20
CA ASN A 277 29.82 -16.97 -11.96
C ASN A 277 29.74 -15.44 -11.79
N THR A 278 29.99 -14.69 -12.87
CA THR A 278 29.87 -13.22 -12.88
C THR A 278 28.45 -12.79 -12.54
N ASN A 279 27.44 -13.39 -13.16
CA ASN A 279 26.03 -13.05 -12.91
C ASN A 279 25.61 -13.47 -11.50
N ALA A 280 26.10 -14.59 -10.98
CA ALA A 280 25.88 -14.99 -9.59
C ALA A 280 26.48 -13.98 -8.61
N ASP A 281 27.68 -13.47 -8.87
CA ASP A 281 28.31 -12.45 -8.05
C ASP A 281 27.58 -11.10 -8.15
N VAL A 282 27.01 -10.75 -9.31
CA VAL A 282 26.10 -9.60 -9.43
C VAL A 282 24.89 -9.78 -8.53
N VAL A 283 24.22 -10.94 -8.52
CA VAL A 283 23.05 -11.19 -7.67
C VAL A 283 23.42 -11.14 -6.18
N LYS A 284 24.55 -11.72 -5.78
CA LYS A 284 25.03 -11.68 -4.38
C LYS A 284 25.29 -10.27 -3.87
N ASN A 285 25.78 -9.39 -4.73
CA ASN A 285 26.12 -8.01 -4.39
C ASN A 285 24.98 -7.02 -4.66
N PHE A 286 23.94 -7.45 -5.36
CA PHE A 286 22.76 -6.63 -5.57
C PHE A 286 22.03 -6.49 -4.22
N LYS A 287 21.61 -5.26 -3.90
CA LYS A 287 20.80 -4.97 -2.72
C LYS A 287 19.61 -4.14 -3.18
N ILE A 288 18.39 -4.61 -2.95
CA ILE A 288 17.23 -3.73 -3.10
C ILE A 288 17.28 -2.73 -1.96
N ASP A 289 17.22 -1.46 -2.32
CA ASP A 289 17.07 -0.39 -1.35
C ASP A 289 15.57 -0.15 -1.09
N PHE A 290 15.03 -0.83 -0.09
CA PHE A 290 13.68 -0.56 0.43
C PHE A 290 13.67 0.61 1.43
N GLU A 291 14.81 1.25 1.71
CA GLU A 291 14.88 2.37 2.64
C GLU A 291 13.94 3.51 2.26
N PRO A 292 13.87 3.98 0.99
CA PRO A 292 13.00 5.09 0.63
C PRO A 292 11.51 4.76 0.87
N TYR A 293 11.10 3.52 0.56
CA TYR A 293 9.74 3.04 0.85
C TYR A 293 9.47 3.04 2.35
N ARG A 294 10.39 2.47 3.14
CA ARG A 294 10.29 2.35 4.59
C ARG A 294 10.21 3.72 5.27
N GLU A 295 11.13 4.61 4.92
CA GLU A 295 11.17 5.97 5.47
C GLU A 295 9.90 6.74 5.12
N GLN A 296 9.49 6.71 3.84
CA GLN A 296 8.30 7.44 3.42
C GLN A 296 7.04 6.94 4.12
N LEU A 297 6.85 5.62 4.21
CA LEU A 297 5.68 5.02 4.87
C LEU A 297 5.66 5.33 6.37
N LEU A 298 6.73 4.98 7.09
CA LEU A 298 6.74 5.08 8.55
C LEU A 298 6.79 6.54 9.02
N SER A 299 7.46 7.43 8.28
CA SER A 299 7.47 8.87 8.54
C SER A 299 6.09 9.48 8.30
N CYS A 300 5.43 9.16 7.18
CA CYS A 300 4.07 9.62 6.90
C CYS A 300 3.12 9.20 8.03
N MET A 301 3.13 7.92 8.40
CA MET A 301 2.23 7.40 9.42
C MET A 301 2.48 8.04 10.79
N THR A 302 3.75 8.20 11.17
CA THR A 302 4.12 8.83 12.45
C THR A 302 3.71 10.29 12.48
N SER A 303 4.10 11.07 11.46
CA SER A 303 3.79 12.50 11.39
C SER A 303 2.28 12.74 11.37
N LYS A 304 1.53 12.01 10.53
CA LYS A 304 0.08 12.14 10.48
C LYS A 304 -0.56 11.71 11.79
N LEU A 305 -0.14 10.60 12.40
CA LEU A 305 -0.66 10.19 13.70
C LEU A 305 -0.53 11.29 14.75
N GLU A 306 0.66 11.89 14.88
CA GLU A 306 0.92 12.95 15.87
C GLU A 306 0.04 14.19 15.60
N ILE A 307 -0.02 14.63 14.34
CA ILE A 307 -0.84 15.78 13.93
C ILE A 307 -2.32 15.53 14.18
N GLU A 308 -2.81 14.35 13.78
CA GLU A 308 -4.22 14.00 13.89
C GLU A 308 -4.64 13.77 15.34
N MET A 309 -3.79 13.15 16.15
CA MET A 309 -4.03 12.99 17.59
C MET A 309 -4.11 14.35 18.30
N ALA A 310 -3.28 15.33 17.90
CA ALA A 310 -3.36 16.68 18.45
C ALA A 310 -4.73 17.33 18.19
N LYS A 311 -5.35 17.11 17.03
CA LYS A 311 -6.72 17.62 16.73
C LYS A 311 -7.77 16.99 17.63
N VAL A 312 -7.65 15.69 17.92
CA VAL A 312 -8.57 14.98 18.83
C VAL A 312 -8.43 15.48 20.27
N LEU A 313 -7.20 15.72 20.73
CA LEU A 313 -6.92 16.29 22.05
C LEU A 313 -7.43 17.74 22.17
N ASP A 314 -7.25 18.56 21.13
CA ASP A 314 -7.76 19.93 21.10
C ASP A 314 -9.30 19.97 21.20
N MET A 315 -10.00 19.08 20.49
CA MET A 315 -11.46 18.93 20.66
C MET A 315 -11.85 18.63 22.11
N SER A 316 -11.13 17.71 22.75
CA SER A 316 -11.39 17.34 24.15
C SER A 316 -11.23 18.54 25.09
N LEU A 317 -10.15 19.29 24.94
CA LEU A 317 -9.88 20.50 25.72
C LEU A 317 -10.94 21.58 25.48
N ASN A 318 -11.34 21.80 24.24
CA ASN A 318 -12.36 22.80 23.89
C ASN A 318 -13.74 22.41 24.41
N PHE A 319 -14.07 21.12 24.42
CA PHE A 319 -15.30 20.63 25.01
C PHE A 319 -15.34 20.86 26.53
N ASP A 320 -14.29 20.48 27.25
CA ASP A 320 -14.20 20.71 28.69
C ASP A 320 -14.33 22.21 29.06
N LYS A 321 -13.67 23.08 28.29
CA LYS A 321 -13.84 24.54 28.43
C LYS A 321 -15.28 24.98 28.20
N CYS A 322 -15.92 24.49 27.13
CA CYS A 322 -17.31 24.81 26.84
C CYS A 322 -18.22 24.40 28.00
N VAL A 323 -18.12 23.15 28.46
CA VAL A 323 -18.93 22.64 29.59
C VAL A 323 -18.74 23.48 30.85
N LYS A 324 -17.50 23.88 31.17
CA LYS A 324 -17.19 24.73 32.32
C LYS A 324 -17.80 26.13 32.26
N ILE A 325 -18.02 26.69 31.07
CA ILE A 325 -18.68 27.99 30.89
C ILE A 325 -20.17 27.91 31.28
N TYR A 326 -20.81 26.77 31.05
CA TYR A 326 -22.24 26.54 31.34
C TYR A 326 -22.48 25.89 32.72
N LYS A 327 -21.56 26.05 33.69
CA LYS A 327 -21.69 25.53 35.07
C LYS A 327 -22.79 26.21 35.87
#